data_AF-A0A1G8HPV0-F1
#
_entry.id   AF-A0A1G8HPV0-F1
#
_cell.length_a   1.000
_cell.length_b   1.000
_cell.length_c   1.000
_cell.angle_alpha   90.00
_cell.angle_beta   90.00
_cell.angle_gamma   90.00
#
_symmetry.space_group_name_H-M   'P 1'
#
loop_
_entity.id
_entity.type
_entity.pdbx_description
1 polymer ?
#
loop_
_entity_poly.entity_id
_entity_poly.type
_entity_poly.pdbx_seq_one_letter_code
_entity_poly.pdbx_strand_id
1 'polypeptide(L)'
;MKQLLFIIALLALAGCAQMPASTTTSEKPPVSTDIMSFTIPPDALGARDPQLTAVLTKLGTLAAAQKQPTTILVTALGQDLPYLNQAIWRGVPAQHAAKLSLDNQTAGANQPYSVSIKPTP
;
A
#
# COMPACT_ATOMS: atom_id res chain seq x y z
N MET A 1 -21.99 -11.37 -55.85
CA MET A 1 -21.82 -10.44 -56.99
C MET A 1 -22.02 -9.01 -56.51
N LYS A 2 -21.26 -8.05 -57.07
CA LYS A 2 -21.18 -6.59 -56.81
C LYS A 2 -20.28 -6.18 -55.63
N GLN A 3 -18.96 -6.03 -55.82
CA GLN A 3 -18.23 -4.89 -56.43
C GLN A 3 -18.40 -3.58 -55.64
N LEU A 4 -17.41 -3.26 -54.80
CA LEU A 4 -16.79 -1.94 -54.75
C LEU A 4 -15.44 -2.05 -54.02
N LEU A 5 -14.45 -2.35 -54.84
CA LEU A 5 -13.03 -2.21 -54.57
C LEU A 5 -12.63 -0.72 -54.66
N PHE A 6 -11.55 -0.40 -53.94
CA PHE A 6 -10.66 0.75 -54.09
C PHE A 6 -11.15 2.13 -53.65
N ILE A 7 -10.48 2.68 -52.63
CA ILE A 7 -9.74 3.96 -52.63
C ILE A 7 -8.80 3.91 -51.38
N ILE A 8 -7.52 3.57 -51.57
CA ILE A 8 -6.35 4.47 -51.43
C ILE A 8 -6.07 4.81 -49.94
N ALA A 9 -5.18 4.07 -49.25
CA ALA A 9 -3.73 4.28 -49.26
C ALA A 9 -3.34 5.75 -49.10
N LEU A 10 -3.03 6.19 -47.87
CA LEU A 10 -1.94 7.10 -47.51
C LEU A 10 -2.19 7.59 -46.09
N LEU A 11 -1.34 7.19 -45.15
CA LEU A 11 -0.78 8.01 -44.05
C LEU A 11 0.06 7.09 -43.16
N ALA A 12 1.20 6.68 -43.72
CA ALA A 12 2.40 6.55 -42.92
C ALA A 12 2.76 7.96 -42.40
N LEU A 13 3.40 8.02 -41.23
CA LEU A 13 3.87 9.20 -40.49
C LEU A 13 2.85 9.88 -39.57
N ALA A 14 2.61 9.25 -38.42
CA ALA A 14 2.78 9.96 -37.16
C ALA A 14 3.38 8.95 -36.18
N GLY A 15 4.62 9.22 -35.77
CA GLY A 15 5.40 8.35 -34.91
C GLY A 15 4.64 7.92 -33.67
N CYS A 16 5.00 6.75 -33.15
CA CYS A 16 4.83 6.42 -31.76
C CYS A 16 5.39 7.59 -30.95
N ALA A 17 4.52 8.52 -30.54
CA ALA A 17 4.76 9.36 -29.40
C ALA A 17 4.75 8.40 -28.22
N GLN A 18 5.87 7.71 -28.04
CA GLN A 18 6.23 7.03 -26.82
C GLN A 18 6.33 8.15 -25.79
N MET A 19 5.17 8.46 -25.19
CA MET A 19 5.09 9.34 -24.05
C MET A 19 6.13 8.83 -23.06
N PRO A 20 7.08 9.68 -22.63
CA PRO A 20 8.11 9.26 -21.72
C PRO A 20 7.40 8.66 -20.51
N ALA A 21 7.65 7.37 -20.31
CA ALA A 21 7.23 6.65 -19.13
C ALA A 21 7.56 7.56 -17.96
N SER A 22 6.52 7.97 -17.24
CA SER A 22 6.67 8.71 -15.99
C SER A 22 7.73 7.95 -15.22
N THR A 23 8.88 8.58 -15.05
CA THR A 23 9.87 8.18 -14.07
C THR A 23 9.22 8.44 -12.72
N THR A 24 8.25 7.60 -12.35
CA THR A 24 8.16 7.15 -10.98
C THR A 24 9.51 6.49 -10.77
N THR A 25 10.43 7.25 -10.19
CA THR A 25 11.56 6.71 -9.44
C THR A 25 11.00 5.51 -8.70
N SER A 26 11.22 4.32 -9.29
CA SER A 26 11.13 3.07 -8.57
C SER A 26 12.32 3.18 -7.65
N GLU A 27 12.08 3.89 -6.55
CA GLU A 27 12.92 3.92 -5.38
C GLU A 27 13.00 2.45 -5.03
N LYS A 28 14.11 1.84 -5.49
CA LYS A 28 14.51 0.47 -5.29
C LYS A 28 13.88 0.00 -3.98
N PRO A 29 12.96 -0.98 -3.98
CA PRO A 29 12.42 -1.47 -2.73
C PRO A 29 13.63 -1.81 -1.88
N PRO A 30 13.87 -1.12 -0.75
CA PRO A 30 14.96 -1.49 0.13
C PRO A 30 14.77 -2.97 0.38
N VAL A 31 15.81 -3.77 0.20
CA VAL A 31 15.77 -5.25 0.28
C VAL A 31 14.85 -5.61 1.44
N SER A 32 13.63 -6.01 1.11
CA SER A 32 12.50 -5.81 2.01
C SER A 32 12.49 -6.98 2.96
N THR A 33 13.12 -6.81 4.12
CA THR A 33 12.86 -7.66 5.29
C THR A 33 11.42 -7.48 5.79
N ASP A 34 10.63 -6.60 5.18
CA ASP A 34 9.19 -6.45 5.40
C ASP A 34 8.48 -7.76 5.01
N ILE A 35 7.84 -8.39 6.00
CA ILE A 35 6.96 -9.55 5.86
C ILE A 35 5.79 -9.19 4.94
N MET A 36 5.30 -7.95 5.01
CA MET A 36 4.24 -7.42 4.16
C MET A 36 4.22 -5.89 4.23
N SER A 37 4.02 -5.23 3.09
CA SER A 37 3.70 -3.81 3.02
C SER A 37 2.41 -3.57 2.27
N PHE A 38 1.59 -2.65 2.78
CA PHE A 38 0.32 -2.26 2.19
C PHE A 38 0.24 -0.74 2.12
N THR A 39 -0.08 -0.22 0.94
CA THR A 39 -0.34 1.22 0.76
C THR A 39 -1.81 1.49 1.02
N ILE A 40 -2.11 2.36 1.99
CA ILE A 40 -3.47 2.79 2.27
C ILE A 40 -3.77 4.02 1.42
N PRO A 41 -4.78 3.97 0.54
CA PRO A 41 -5.13 5.13 -0.25
C PRO A 41 -5.82 6.17 0.68
N PRO A 42 -5.54 7.47 0.48
CA PRO A 42 -5.93 8.52 1.43
C PRO A 42 -7.45 8.72 1.55
N ASP A 43 -8.19 8.39 0.48
CA ASP A 43 -9.64 8.38 0.41
C ASP A 43 -10.28 7.36 1.37
N ALA A 44 -9.69 6.18 1.52
CA ALA A 44 -10.19 5.12 2.41
C ALA A 44 -10.03 5.48 3.90
N LEU A 45 -9.01 6.28 4.24
CA LEU A 45 -8.80 6.74 5.62
C LEU A 45 -9.77 7.86 6.00
N GLY A 46 -9.99 8.82 5.09
CA GLY A 46 -10.96 9.90 5.32
C GLY A 46 -12.38 9.39 5.54
N ALA A 47 -12.78 8.33 4.84
CA ALA A 47 -14.09 7.69 5.00
C ALA A 47 -14.18 6.71 6.18
N ARG A 48 -13.05 6.39 6.84
CA ARG A 48 -12.93 5.30 7.85
C ARG A 48 -13.63 4.02 7.38
N ASP A 49 -13.25 3.58 6.17
CA ASP A 49 -13.92 2.45 5.53
C ASP A 49 -13.85 1.18 6.43
N PRO A 50 -14.98 0.50 6.70
CA PRO A 50 -14.99 -0.76 7.43
C PRO A 50 -14.14 -1.87 6.77
N GLN A 51 -13.96 -1.86 5.45
CA GLN A 51 -13.05 -2.74 4.72
C GLN A 51 -11.60 -2.48 5.13
N LEU A 52 -11.19 -1.21 5.22
CA LEU A 52 -9.86 -0.86 5.68
C LEU A 52 -9.65 -1.30 7.14
N THR A 53 -10.65 -1.11 8.02
CA THR A 53 -10.59 -1.64 9.39
C THR A 53 -10.36 -3.14 9.38
N ALA A 54 -11.09 -3.89 8.54
CA ALA A 54 -10.98 -5.34 8.44
C ALA A 54 -9.59 -5.77 7.95
N VAL A 55 -9.00 -5.06 7.00
CA VAL A 55 -7.63 -5.29 6.53
C VAL A 55 -6.62 -5.03 7.66
N LEU A 56 -6.75 -3.92 8.37
CA LEU A 56 -5.88 -3.57 9.50
C LEU A 56 -5.97 -4.58 10.65
N THR A 57 -7.19 -5.04 10.97
CA THR A 57 -7.40 -6.11 11.94
C THR A 57 -6.75 -7.41 11.48
N LYS A 58 -6.89 -7.78 10.20
CA LYS A 58 -6.20 -8.96 9.65
C LYS A 58 -4.68 -8.79 9.70
N LEU A 59 -4.14 -7.61 9.42
CA LEU A 59 -2.72 -7.31 9.55
C LEU A 59 -2.25 -7.48 11.00
N GLY A 60 -3.03 -7.00 11.98
CA GLY A 60 -2.76 -7.24 13.40
C GLY A 60 -2.74 -8.73 13.75
N THR A 61 -3.71 -9.51 13.25
CA THR A 61 -3.73 -10.98 13.46
C THR A 61 -2.52 -11.65 12.82
N LEU A 62 -2.11 -11.21 11.62
CA LEU A 62 -0.99 -11.77 10.87
C LEU A 62 0.34 -11.47 11.57
N ALA A 63 0.53 -10.22 11.99
CA ALA A 63 1.72 -9.80 12.72
C ALA A 63 1.82 -10.49 14.08
N ALA A 64 0.68 -10.79 14.73
CA ALA A 64 0.65 -11.58 15.96
C ALA A 64 0.89 -13.08 15.74
N ALA A 65 0.45 -13.63 14.60
CA ALA A 65 0.68 -15.03 14.24
C ALA A 65 2.14 -15.32 13.85
N GLN A 66 2.95 -14.28 13.66
CA GLN A 66 4.37 -14.45 13.43
C GLN A 66 5.07 -15.08 14.64
N LYS A 67 5.97 -16.03 14.36
CA LYS A 67 6.76 -16.71 15.40
C LYS A 67 7.84 -15.81 16.00
N GLN A 68 8.24 -14.78 15.28
CA GLN A 68 9.29 -13.83 15.68
C GLN A 68 8.67 -12.51 16.15
N PRO A 69 9.33 -11.79 17.08
CA PRO A 69 8.95 -10.43 17.41
C PRO A 69 8.84 -9.58 16.14
N THR A 70 7.77 -8.81 16.03
CA THR A 70 7.41 -8.12 14.79
C THR A 70 7.04 -6.68 15.09
N THR A 71 7.57 -5.75 14.30
CA THR A 71 7.28 -4.33 14.33
C THR A 71 6.37 -3.96 13.19
N ILE A 72 5.19 -3.41 13.48
CA ILE A 72 4.29 -2.82 12.49
C ILE A 72 4.62 -1.33 12.37
N LEU A 73 5.10 -0.93 11.21
CA LEU A 73 5.34 0.46 10.87
C LEU A 73 4.11 1.06 10.18
N VAL A 74 3.50 2.06 10.79
CA VAL A 74 2.33 2.76 10.27
C VAL A 74 2.75 4.17 9.86
N THR A 75 2.70 4.46 8.57
CA THR A 75 2.98 5.78 8.00
C THR A 75 1.66 6.41 7.56
N ALA A 76 1.16 7.41 8.29
CA ALA A 76 -0.10 8.08 7.96
C ALA A 76 -0.12 9.52 8.46
N LEU A 77 -1.18 10.28 8.18
CA LEU A 77 -1.37 11.56 8.85
C LEU A 77 -1.51 11.37 10.36
N GLY A 78 -0.98 12.33 11.13
CA GLY A 78 -1.00 12.29 12.59
C GLY A 78 -2.39 12.09 13.19
N GLN A 79 -3.43 12.65 12.55
CA GLN A 79 -4.82 12.53 12.99
C GLN A 79 -5.42 11.13 12.80
N ASP A 80 -4.86 10.34 11.88
CA ASP A 80 -5.37 9.02 11.49
C ASP A 80 -4.62 7.88 12.19
N LEU A 81 -3.40 8.14 12.68
CA LEU A 81 -2.59 7.17 13.45
C LEU A 81 -3.36 6.52 14.62
N PRO A 82 -4.13 7.26 15.46
CA PRO A 82 -4.87 6.63 16.56
C PRO A 82 -5.89 5.59 16.07
N TYR A 83 -6.57 5.88 14.96
CA TYR A 83 -7.55 4.98 14.36
C TYR A 83 -6.88 3.72 13.80
N LEU A 84 -5.77 3.89 13.08
CA LEU A 84 -4.98 2.79 12.51
C LEU A 84 -4.48 1.86 13.61
N ASN A 85 -3.88 2.43 14.66
CA ASN A 85 -3.35 1.68 15.79
C ASN A 85 -4.44 0.88 16.48
N GLN A 86 -5.61 1.48 16.71
CA GLN A 86 -6.73 0.79 17.33
C GLN A 86 -7.25 -0.36 16.45
N ALA A 87 -7.36 -0.15 15.13
CA ALA A 87 -7.82 -1.18 14.20
C ALA A 87 -6.85 -2.37 14.12
N ILE A 88 -5.54 -2.10 14.18
CA ILE A 88 -4.49 -3.12 14.22
C ILE A 88 -4.55 -3.87 15.55
N TRP A 89 -4.53 -3.16 16.69
CA TRP A 89 -4.58 -3.77 18.03
C TRP A 89 -5.83 -4.62 18.25
N ARG A 90 -6.97 -4.25 17.65
CA ARG A 90 -8.20 -5.05 17.69
C ARG A 90 -8.00 -6.47 17.12
N GLY A 91 -7.07 -6.65 16.17
CA GLY A 91 -6.73 -7.94 15.61
C GLY A 91 -5.63 -8.70 16.37
N VAL A 92 -4.93 -8.05 17.29
CA VAL A 92 -3.79 -8.65 17.99
C VAL A 92 -4.29 -9.38 19.24
N PRO A 93 -4.13 -10.71 19.35
CA PRO A 93 -4.42 -11.43 20.58
C PRO A 93 -3.50 -10.95 21.71
N ALA A 94 -4.04 -10.72 22.90
CA ALA A 94 -3.28 -10.22 24.06
C ALA A 94 -2.03 -11.06 24.39
N GLN A 95 -2.05 -12.36 24.10
CA GLN A 95 -0.92 -13.28 24.28
C GLN A 95 0.29 -12.97 23.37
N HIS A 96 0.06 -12.33 22.23
CA HIS A 96 1.08 -12.01 21.22
C HIS A 96 1.42 -10.51 21.20
N ALA A 97 0.64 -9.68 21.91
CA ALA A 97 0.84 -8.24 22.02
C ALA A 97 2.25 -7.87 22.53
N ALA A 98 2.81 -8.65 23.46
CA ALA A 98 4.14 -8.39 24.02
C ALA A 98 5.30 -8.61 23.02
N LYS A 99 5.04 -9.31 21.90
CA LYS A 99 6.01 -9.53 20.82
C LYS A 99 5.82 -8.56 19.66
N LEU A 100 4.82 -7.68 19.75
CA LEU A 100 4.44 -6.76 18.71
C LEU A 100 4.82 -5.34 19.10
N SER A 101 5.57 -4.66 18.25
CA SER A 101 5.86 -3.23 18.36
C SER A 101 5.06 -2.47 17.31
N LEU A 102 4.52 -1.31 17.67
CA LEU A 102 3.86 -0.41 16.72
C LEU A 102 4.68 0.87 16.64
N ASP A 103 5.23 1.12 15.45
CA ASP A 103 5.98 2.32 15.12
C ASP A 103 5.11 3.23 14.25
N ASN A 104 5.01 4.50 14.63
CA ASN A 104 4.14 5.46 14.00
C ASN A 104 4.98 6.55 13.34
N GLN A 105 4.88 6.66 12.02
CA GLN A 105 5.52 7.70 11.24
C GLN A 105 4.45 8.62 10.65
N THR A 106 4.70 9.93 10.74
CA THR A 106 3.83 10.92 10.11
C THR A 106 4.19 11.01 8.63
N ALA A 107 3.24 10.72 7.75
CA ALA A 107 3.41 10.88 6.31
C ALA A 107 3.61 12.37 5.97
N GLY A 108 4.57 12.66 5.10
CA GLY A 108 4.77 14.01 4.56
C GLY A 108 3.61 14.43 3.63
N ALA A 109 3.55 15.73 3.28
CA ALA A 109 2.58 16.22 2.30
C ALA A 109 2.78 15.47 0.97
N ASN A 110 1.72 14.82 0.48
CA ASN A 110 1.70 13.93 -0.71
C ASN A 110 2.42 12.59 -0.57
N GLN A 111 2.81 12.16 0.63
CA GLN A 111 3.26 10.79 0.82
C GLN A 111 2.06 9.85 0.98
N PRO A 112 2.02 8.74 0.23
CA PRO A 112 0.96 7.76 0.39
C PRO A 112 1.09 7.11 1.77
N TYR A 113 -0.04 6.87 2.41
CA TYR A 113 -0.05 6.19 3.68
C TYR A 113 0.33 4.72 3.48
N SER A 114 1.06 4.15 4.42
CA SER A 114 1.50 2.76 4.33
C SER A 114 1.50 2.08 5.68
N VAL A 115 1.26 0.77 5.67
CA VAL A 115 1.45 -0.10 6.82
C VAL A 115 2.37 -1.22 6.41
N SER A 116 3.43 -1.40 7.19
CA SER A 116 4.53 -2.30 6.92
C SER A 116 4.71 -3.21 8.14
N ILE A 117 5.03 -4.48 7.94
CA ILE A 117 5.23 -5.48 8.99
C ILE A 117 6.66 -6.00 8.87
N LYS A 118 7.54 -5.59 9.78
CA LYS A 118 8.95 -5.97 9.79
C LYS A 118 9.25 -6.91 10.96
N PRO A 119 10.02 -7.99 10.78
CA PRO A 119 10.58 -8.72 11.91
C PRO A 119 11.47 -7.77 12.71
N THR A 120 11.33 -7.78 14.03
CA THR A 120 12.24 -7.06 14.91
C THR A 120 13.58 -7.83 14.92
N PRO A 121 14.72 -7.18 14.60
CA PRO A 121 16.04 -7.82 14.57
C PRO A 121 16.54 -8.25 15.95
#